data_AF-A0A1H9T3L9-F1
#
_entry.id   AF-A0A1H9T3L9-F1
#
_cell.length_a   1.000
_cell.length_b   1.000
_cell.length_c   1.000
_cell.angle_alpha   90.00
_cell.angle_beta   90.00
_cell.angle_gamma   90.00
#
_symmetry.space_group_name_H-M   'P 1'
#
loop_
_entity.id
_entity.type
_entity.pdbx_description
1 polymer ?
#
loop_
_entity_poly.entity_id
_entity_poly.type
_entity_poly.pdbx_seq_one_letter_code
_entity_poly.pdbx_strand_id
1 'polypeptide(L)'
;MPTPEQIRQRVADADTSRSTRRAAAAQQVFELAQHRATVVEQLEGVERELGHVLAETAEIMDLDELAGFTGLKSADLTAWLAGHKPARGGRRKKTSAEPRAASTEPATDRHLDPTEPVAAP
;
A
#
# COMPACT_ATOMS: atom_id res chain seq x y z
N MET A 1 23.88 -27.69 -42.14
CA MET A 1 24.38 -26.92 -40.99
C MET A 1 23.84 -25.51 -41.11
N PRO A 2 23.14 -24.96 -40.11
CA PRO A 2 22.71 -23.57 -40.15
C PRO A 2 23.93 -22.64 -40.11
N THR A 3 23.89 -21.56 -40.89
CA THR A 3 24.97 -20.55 -40.85
C THR A 3 24.89 -19.76 -39.54
N PRO A 4 26.00 -19.14 -39.08
CA PRO A 4 25.99 -18.31 -37.88
C PRO A 4 24.90 -17.22 -37.90
N GLU A 5 24.65 -16.59 -39.05
CA GLU A 5 23.58 -15.61 -39.23
C GLU A 5 22.18 -16.21 -39.03
N GLN A 6 21.94 -17.42 -39.54
CA GLN A 6 20.67 -18.12 -39.33
C GLN A 6 20.43 -18.50 -37.86
N ILE A 7 21.51 -18.80 -37.11
CA ILE A 7 21.41 -19.07 -35.66
C ILE A 7 21.08 -17.78 -34.91
N ARG A 8 21.75 -16.66 -35.22
CA ARG A 8 21.48 -15.34 -34.61
C ARG A 8 20.04 -14.91 -34.84
N GLN A 9 19.55 -15.03 -36.07
CA GLN A 9 18.17 -14.66 -36.40
C GLN A 9 17.15 -15.49 -35.60
N ARG A 10 17.34 -16.82 -35.54
CA ARG A 10 16.44 -17.70 -34.79
C ARG A 10 16.39 -17.38 -33.29
N VAL A 11 17.51 -17.01 -32.70
CA VAL A 11 17.56 -16.59 -31.29
C VAL A 11 16.85 -15.25 -31.09
N ALA A 12 17.08 -14.28 -31.97
CA ALA A 12 16.41 -12.97 -31.91
C ALA A 12 14.89 -13.09 -32.06
N ASP A 13 14.41 -13.91 -33.01
CA ASP A 13 12.98 -14.16 -33.22
C ASP A 13 12.34 -14.85 -32.00
N ALA A 14 13.04 -15.82 -31.41
CA ALA A 14 12.59 -16.54 -30.23
C ALA A 14 12.54 -15.63 -29.00
N ASP A 15 13.57 -14.78 -28.81
CA ASP A 15 13.62 -13.84 -27.69
C ASP A 15 12.54 -12.75 -27.83
N THR A 16 12.33 -12.23 -29.03
CA THR A 16 11.24 -11.29 -29.33
C THR A 16 9.89 -11.91 -29.00
N SER A 17 9.62 -13.14 -29.46
CA SER A 17 8.37 -13.85 -29.17
C SER A 17 8.18 -14.12 -27.67
N ARG A 18 9.27 -14.33 -26.93
CA ARG A 18 9.23 -14.52 -25.47
C ARG A 18 9.01 -13.21 -24.73
N SER A 19 9.70 -12.14 -25.12
CA SER A 19 9.61 -10.83 -24.50
C SER A 19 8.23 -10.21 -24.73
N THR A 20 7.65 -10.33 -25.93
CA THR A 20 6.26 -9.89 -26.21
C THR A 20 5.26 -10.60 -25.30
N ARG A 21 5.36 -11.93 -25.14
CA ARG A 21 4.46 -12.68 -24.24
C ARG A 21 4.61 -12.27 -22.79
N ARG A 22 5.85 -12.02 -22.33
CA ARG A 22 6.11 -11.54 -20.97
C ARG A 22 5.54 -10.14 -20.75
N ALA A 23 5.72 -9.24 -21.70
CA ALA A 23 5.18 -7.89 -21.64
C ALA A 23 3.64 -7.91 -21.59
N ALA A 24 2.99 -8.72 -22.45
CA ALA A 24 1.54 -8.87 -22.45
C ALA A 24 1.02 -9.43 -21.10
N ALA A 25 1.68 -10.45 -20.56
CA ALA A 25 1.30 -11.02 -19.26
C ALA A 25 1.49 -10.02 -18.11
N ALA A 26 2.61 -9.29 -18.09
CA ALA A 26 2.86 -8.26 -17.09
C ALA A 26 1.82 -7.14 -17.15
N GLN A 27 1.45 -6.72 -18.36
CA GLN A 27 0.39 -5.72 -18.57
C GLN A 27 -0.95 -6.19 -18.02
N GLN A 28 -1.37 -7.41 -18.34
CA GLN A 28 -2.63 -7.99 -17.85
C GLN A 28 -2.66 -8.09 -16.32
N VAL A 29 -1.57 -8.55 -15.70
CA VAL A 29 -1.48 -8.63 -14.24
C VAL A 29 -1.55 -7.26 -13.61
N PHE A 30 -0.86 -6.27 -14.18
CA PHE A 30 -0.90 -4.89 -13.69
C PHE A 30 -2.33 -4.32 -13.75
N GLU A 31 -3.01 -4.46 -14.89
CA GLU A 31 -4.39 -3.99 -15.06
C GLU A 31 -5.35 -4.65 -14.07
N LEU A 32 -5.24 -5.96 -13.87
CA LEU A 32 -6.03 -6.69 -12.88
C LEU A 32 -5.72 -6.25 -11.45
N ALA A 33 -4.46 -5.97 -11.13
CA ALA A 33 -4.08 -5.46 -9.82
C ALA A 33 -4.68 -4.07 -9.54
N GLN A 34 -4.65 -3.17 -10.53
CA GLN A 34 -5.27 -1.85 -10.43
C GLN A 34 -6.79 -1.97 -10.25
N HIS A 35 -7.44 -2.79 -11.06
CA HIS A 35 -8.89 -3.03 -10.92
C HIS A 35 -9.23 -3.62 -9.55
N ARG A 36 -8.45 -4.60 -9.05
CA ARG A 36 -8.62 -5.15 -7.71
C ARG A 36 -8.50 -4.07 -6.64
N ALA A 37 -7.52 -3.18 -6.74
CA ALA A 37 -7.36 -2.08 -5.78
C ALA A 37 -8.61 -1.19 -5.73
N THR A 38 -9.16 -0.82 -6.89
CA THR A 38 -10.41 -0.05 -6.97
C THR A 38 -11.59 -0.78 -6.35
N VAL A 39 -11.76 -2.08 -6.64
CA VAL A 39 -12.85 -2.87 -6.06
C VAL A 39 -12.72 -2.99 -4.54
N VAL A 40 -11.49 -3.15 -4.02
CA VAL A 40 -11.25 -3.19 -2.58
C VAL A 40 -11.62 -1.86 -1.93
N GLU A 41 -11.23 -0.73 -2.52
CA GLU A 41 -11.60 0.59 -1.99
C GLU A 41 -13.12 0.81 -1.98
N GLN A 42 -13.81 0.40 -3.04
CA GLN A 42 -15.27 0.44 -3.11
C GLN A 42 -15.91 -0.45 -2.05
N LEU A 43 -15.40 -1.67 -1.88
CA LEU A 43 -15.90 -2.62 -0.88
C LEU A 43 -15.71 -2.07 0.54
N GLU A 44 -14.54 -1.51 0.85
CA GLU A 44 -14.30 -0.85 2.14
C GLU A 44 -15.27 0.32 2.38
N GLY A 45 -15.65 1.05 1.31
CA GLY A 45 -16.69 2.07 1.37
C GLY A 45 -18.04 1.50 1.79
N VAL A 46 -18.48 0.45 1.11
CA VAL A 46 -19.74 -0.25 1.40
C VAL A 46 -19.73 -0.84 2.80
N GLU A 47 -18.64 -1.49 3.23
CA GLU A 47 -18.52 -2.08 4.57
C GLU A 47 -18.59 -1.03 5.69
N ARG A 48 -18.02 0.17 5.46
CA ARG A 48 -18.17 1.29 6.39
C ARG A 48 -19.61 1.77 6.51
N GLU A 49 -20.32 1.89 5.37
CA GLU A 49 -21.73 2.29 5.36
C GLU A 49 -22.63 1.24 6.03
N LEU A 50 -22.38 -0.05 5.75
CA LEU A 50 -23.05 -1.16 6.44
C LEU A 50 -22.86 -1.06 7.95
N GLY A 51 -21.63 -0.89 8.43
CA GLY A 51 -21.38 -0.76 9.86
C GLY A 51 -22.03 0.48 10.48
N HIS A 52 -22.17 1.59 9.73
CA HIS A 52 -22.89 2.78 10.19
C HIS A 52 -24.39 2.50 10.37
N VAL A 53 -25.03 1.95 9.34
CA VAL A 53 -26.47 1.58 9.39
C VAL A 53 -26.72 0.53 10.47
N LEU A 54 -25.81 -0.43 10.64
CA LEU A 54 -25.91 -1.42 11.71
C LEU A 54 -25.83 -0.80 13.10
N ALA A 55 -24.99 0.22 13.29
CA ALA A 55 -24.89 0.92 14.57
C ALA A 55 -26.17 1.68 14.91
N GLU A 56 -26.82 2.30 13.92
CA GLU A 56 -28.11 2.96 14.09
C GLU A 56 -29.24 1.95 14.34
N THR A 57 -29.22 0.82 13.62
CA THR A 57 -30.22 -0.24 13.74
C THR A 57 -30.13 -0.96 15.10
N ALA A 58 -28.93 -1.05 15.69
CA ALA A 58 -28.71 -1.67 16.99
C ALA A 58 -29.43 -0.94 18.15
N GLU A 59 -29.86 0.31 17.96
CA GLU A 59 -30.71 1.01 18.93
C GLU A 59 -32.18 0.57 18.86
N ILE A 60 -32.59 -0.04 17.75
CA ILE A 60 -33.97 -0.42 17.43
C ILE A 60 -34.18 -1.92 17.63
N MET A 61 -33.20 -2.74 17.24
CA MET A 61 -33.30 -4.20 17.26
C MET A 61 -31.94 -4.89 17.39
N ASP A 62 -31.96 -6.13 17.88
CA ASP A 62 -30.77 -6.93 18.07
C ASP A 62 -30.22 -7.50 16.75
N LEU A 63 -28.91 -7.79 16.71
CA LEU A 63 -28.23 -8.33 15.53
C LEU A 63 -28.79 -9.68 15.07
N ASP A 64 -29.22 -10.54 16.00
CA ASP A 64 -29.80 -11.84 15.67
C ASP A 64 -31.18 -11.71 15.03
N GLU A 65 -31.96 -10.70 15.44
CA GLU A 65 -33.25 -10.39 14.83
C GLU A 65 -33.04 -9.87 13.40
N LEU A 66 -32.08 -8.95 13.21
CA LEU A 66 -31.73 -8.43 11.89
C LEU A 66 -31.18 -9.52 10.96
N ALA A 67 -30.37 -10.45 11.48
CA ALA A 67 -29.92 -11.63 10.75
C ALA A 67 -31.10 -12.48 10.27
N GLY A 68 -32.11 -12.67 11.14
CA GLY A 68 -33.35 -13.36 10.78
C GLY A 68 -34.11 -12.71 9.64
N PHE A 69 -34.19 -11.37 9.61
CA PHE A 69 -34.90 -10.66 8.54
C PHE A 69 -34.14 -10.57 7.22
N THR A 70 -32.82 -10.47 7.28
CA THR A 70 -31.99 -10.26 6.07
C THR A 70 -31.45 -11.56 5.48
N GLY A 71 -31.46 -12.66 6.25
CA GLY A 71 -30.82 -13.92 5.86
C GLY A 71 -29.29 -13.88 5.91
N LEU A 72 -28.71 -12.80 6.46
CA LEU A 72 -27.28 -12.65 6.68
C LEU A 72 -26.86 -13.35 7.96
N LYS A 73 -25.58 -13.74 8.06
CA LYS A 73 -25.07 -14.36 9.28
C LYS A 73 -24.79 -13.27 10.33
N SER A 74 -25.17 -13.52 11.58
CA SER A 74 -24.85 -12.62 12.70
C SER A 74 -23.35 -12.35 12.82
N ALA A 75 -22.49 -13.31 12.45
CA ALA A 75 -21.04 -13.15 12.42
C ALA A 75 -20.58 -12.07 11.43
N ASP A 76 -21.17 -12.02 10.24
CA ASP A 76 -20.82 -11.03 9.21
C ASP A 76 -21.30 -9.63 9.64
N LEU A 77 -22.52 -9.53 10.17
CA LEU A 77 -23.05 -8.28 10.75
C LEU A 77 -22.18 -7.77 11.90
N THR A 78 -21.75 -8.67 12.79
CA THR A 78 -20.84 -8.33 13.90
C THR A 78 -19.49 -7.84 13.39
N ALA A 79 -18.95 -8.46 12.33
CA ALA A 79 -17.69 -8.04 11.73
C ALA A 79 -17.76 -6.63 11.13
N TRP A 80 -18.83 -6.31 10.38
CA TRP A 80 -19.04 -4.97 9.83
C TRP A 80 -19.27 -3.93 10.92
N LEU A 81 -20.03 -4.26 11.96
CA LEU A 81 -20.24 -3.38 13.11
C LEU A 81 -18.92 -3.12 13.88
N ALA A 82 -18.09 -4.15 14.08
CA ALA A 82 -16.79 -4.01 14.74
C ALA A 82 -15.77 -3.25 13.90
N GLY A 83 -15.82 -3.40 12.57
CA GLY A 83 -15.02 -2.64 11.60
C GLY A 83 -15.39 -1.16 11.55
N HIS A 84 -16.67 -0.84 11.77
CA HIS A 84 -17.15 0.52 12.04
C HIS A 84 -16.80 0.91 13.48
N LYS A 85 -15.52 1.16 13.74
CA LYS A 85 -15.13 1.82 14.99
C LYS A 85 -15.47 3.30 14.82
N PRO A 86 -16.56 3.83 15.42
CA PRO A 86 -16.84 5.24 15.34
C PRO A 86 -15.63 5.98 15.90
N ALA A 87 -15.24 7.08 15.27
CA ALA A 87 -14.21 7.98 15.78
C ALA A 87 -14.68 8.60 17.11
N ARG A 88 -14.77 7.80 18.17
CA ARG A 88 -15.03 8.25 19.53
C ARG A 88 -13.80 9.01 19.98
N GLY A 89 -13.87 10.33 19.76
CA GLY A 89 -13.14 11.34 20.50
C GLY A 89 -11.64 11.11 20.60
N GLY A 90 -10.91 11.52 19.57
CA GLY A 90 -9.50 11.84 19.73
C GLY A 90 -9.34 12.86 20.86
N ARG A 91 -9.00 12.38 22.06
CA ARG A 91 -8.57 13.21 23.18
C ARG A 91 -7.32 13.94 22.70
N ARG A 92 -7.48 15.20 22.28
CA ARG A 92 -6.37 16.10 21.94
C ARG A 92 -5.40 16.11 23.12
N LYS A 93 -4.25 15.45 22.98
CA LYS A 93 -3.11 15.69 23.88
C LYS A 93 -2.58 17.07 23.51
N LYS A 94 -3.04 18.10 24.22
CA LYS A 94 -2.40 19.42 24.23
C LYS A 94 -1.00 19.20 24.81
N THR A 95 0.02 19.10 23.99
CA THR A 95 1.37 19.46 24.39
C THR A 95 1.56 20.92 24.04
N SER A 96 1.53 21.74 25.08
CA SER A 96 1.91 23.16 25.03
C SER A 96 3.33 23.30 24.50
N ALA A 97 3.53 24.24 23.59
CA ALA A 97 4.81 24.89 23.28
C ALA A 97 5.35 25.58 24.56
N GLU A 98 6.62 25.97 24.78
CA GLU A 98 7.84 26.16 23.97
C GLU A 98 9.00 26.47 24.98
N PRO A 99 10.08 27.22 24.66
CA PRO A 99 11.42 26.83 24.19
C PRO A 99 12.52 26.90 25.28
N ARG A 100 13.71 26.32 25.04
CA ARG A 100 14.95 26.88 25.62
C ARG A 100 16.17 26.61 24.73
N ALA A 101 16.63 27.68 24.08
CA ALA A 101 17.98 27.79 23.56
C ALA A 101 18.99 27.82 24.71
N ALA A 102 20.08 27.08 24.57
CA ALA A 102 21.34 27.38 25.22
C ALA A 102 22.47 26.89 24.32
N SER A 103 23.20 27.86 23.77
CA SER A 103 24.40 27.73 22.96
C SER A 103 25.47 26.89 23.64
N THR A 104 26.21 26.09 22.86
CA THR A 104 27.65 25.91 23.07
C THR A 104 28.28 25.66 21.70
N GLU A 105 29.19 26.57 21.36
CA GLU A 105 29.98 26.68 20.13
C GLU A 105 31.06 25.58 20.01
N PRO A 106 31.73 25.47 18.83
CA PRO A 106 32.37 24.25 18.35
C PRO A 106 33.83 24.13 18.79
N ALA A 107 34.28 22.89 19.00
CA ALA A 107 35.71 22.59 19.12
C ALA A 107 36.25 22.17 17.75
N THR A 108 37.00 23.09 17.15
CA THR A 108 38.12 22.81 16.25
C THR A 108 39.13 21.88 16.95
N ASP A 109 39.70 20.91 16.24
CA ASP A 109 41.14 20.86 15.91
C ASP A 109 41.58 19.44 15.46
N ARG A 110 42.49 19.44 14.47
CA ARG A 110 43.35 18.36 13.94
C ARG A 110 42.76 17.46 12.86
N HIS A 111 42.90 17.80 11.57
CA HIS A 111 44.14 17.84 10.75
C HIS A 111 44.84 16.47 10.69
N LEU A 112 44.68 15.78 9.56
CA LEU A 112 45.75 15.12 8.80
C LEU A 112 45.27 14.92 7.34
N ASP A 113 46.17 15.30 6.43
CA ASP A 113 46.03 15.58 5.01
C ASP A 113 45.51 14.47 4.07
N PRO A 114 44.89 14.84 2.94
CA PRO A 114 44.73 13.99 1.77
C PRO A 114 46.01 13.97 0.93
N THR A 115 46.56 12.80 0.65
CA THR A 115 47.73 12.66 -0.24
C THR A 115 47.32 12.91 -1.69
N GLU A 116 47.95 13.92 -2.31
CA GLU A 116 47.81 14.37 -3.70
C GLU A 116 48.21 13.34 -4.78
N PRO A 117 47.76 13.54 -6.05
CA PRO A 117 48.18 12.78 -7.21
C PRO A 117 49.50 13.31 -7.81
N VAL A 118 50.38 12.41 -8.26
CA VAL A 118 51.59 12.76 -9.04
C VAL A 118 51.46 12.26 -10.48
N ALA A 119 51.65 13.17 -11.42
CA ALA A 119 51.78 12.94 -12.85
C ALA A 119 53.27 12.91 -13.27
N ALA A 120 53.55 12.03 -14.24
CA ALA A 120 54.65 12.02 -15.22
C ALA A 120 56.09 11.81 -14.69
N PRO A 121 57.07 11.40 -15.52
CA PRO A 121 57.37 11.91 -16.87
C PRO A 121 56.81 11.11 -18.06
#